data_AF-A0A5C6P5S4-F1
#
_entry.id   AF-A0A5C6P5S4-F1
#
_cell.length_a   1.000
_cell.length_b   1.000
_cell.length_c   1.000
_cell.angle_alpha   90.00
_cell.angle_beta   90.00
_cell.angle_gamma   90.00
#
_symmetry.space_group_name_H-M   'P 1'
#
loop_
_entity.id
_entity.type
_entity.pdbx_description
1 polymer ?
#
loop_
_entity_poly.entity_id
_entity_poly.type
_entity_poly.pdbx_seq_one_letter_code
_entity_poly.pdbx_strand_id
1 'polypeptide(L)'
;MKISTSKSEAMVLNRKKVECLLRVKEEILPQVEEFKYLGVLFTSEGRMEQEDDRRIGVASTVMRTLHRDRVRSSAIREELGVESLLLRVERSQMGWLGHLVRMPPGRLPGEVFRACPSGRRPPGRPRTRWRDYVSRLAWERLGIPPDELEEVAGEREVWASLLRLLPPRPDPG
;
A
#
# COMPACT_ATOMS: atom_id res chain seq x y z
N MET A 1 21.32 7.49 -36.03
CA MET A 1 20.62 8.40 -35.07
C MET A 1 21.22 9.79 -35.21
N LYS A 2 20.42 10.86 -35.35
CA LYS A 2 20.88 12.26 -35.41
C LYS A 2 20.50 12.95 -34.10
N ILE A 3 21.48 13.51 -33.38
CA ILE A 3 21.27 14.22 -32.11
C ILE A 3 21.31 15.73 -32.37
N SER A 4 20.35 16.47 -31.82
CA SER A 4 20.28 17.93 -31.88
C SER A 4 20.93 18.51 -30.64
N THR A 5 22.11 19.12 -30.79
CA THR A 5 22.87 19.73 -29.69
C THR A 5 22.07 20.83 -28.99
N SER A 6 21.33 21.63 -29.75
CA SER A 6 20.44 22.69 -29.22
C SER A 6 19.25 22.21 -28.38
N LYS A 7 18.96 20.90 -28.37
CA LYS A 7 17.85 20.30 -27.62
C LYS A 7 18.32 19.22 -26.64
N SER A 8 19.63 19.10 -26.45
CA SER A 8 20.23 18.03 -25.67
C SER A 8 21.03 18.63 -24.52
N GLU A 9 20.74 18.14 -23.31
CA GLU A 9 21.46 18.44 -22.08
C GLU A 9 22.07 17.14 -21.55
N ALA A 10 23.16 17.26 -20.80
CA ALA A 10 23.85 16.16 -20.17
C ALA A 10 23.66 16.19 -18.66
N MET A 11 23.28 15.08 -18.03
CA MET A 11 23.29 14.95 -16.58
C MET A 11 24.38 13.95 -16.18
N VAL A 12 25.23 14.34 -15.23
CA VAL A 12 26.30 13.48 -14.72
C VAL A 12 25.91 12.97 -13.34
N LEU A 13 25.79 11.65 -13.20
CA LEU A 13 25.48 10.99 -11.94
C LEU A 13 26.76 10.51 -11.28
N ASN A 14 27.16 11.15 -10.18
CA ASN A 14 28.35 10.76 -9.42
C ASN A 14 28.21 11.13 -7.94
N ARG A 15 28.86 10.36 -7.05
CA ARG A 15 28.90 10.65 -5.60
C ARG A 15 29.59 11.95 -5.26
N LYS A 16 30.49 12.41 -6.14
CA LYS A 16 31.15 13.71 -6.06
C LYS A 16 30.76 14.52 -7.28
N LYS A 17 30.60 15.84 -7.09
CA LYS A 17 30.36 16.75 -8.19
C LYS A 17 31.54 16.69 -9.17
N VAL A 18 31.24 16.34 -10.42
CA VAL A 18 32.22 16.22 -11.50
C VAL A 18 31.67 16.95 -12.71
N GLU A 19 32.50 17.79 -13.29
CA GLU A 19 32.24 18.37 -14.61
C GLU A 19 32.69 17.36 -15.68
N CYS A 20 31.76 16.99 -16.55
CA CYS A 20 32.03 16.12 -17.70
C CYS A 20 31.68 16.88 -18.98
N LEU A 21 32.70 17.21 -19.76
CA LEU A 21 32.54 17.94 -21.02
C LEU A 21 32.15 16.97 -22.14
N LEU A 22 30.87 16.61 -22.21
CA LEU A 22 30.34 15.76 -23.29
C LEU A 22 30.24 16.56 -24.58
N ARG A 23 30.99 16.14 -25.60
CA ARG A 23 30.98 16.74 -26.93
C ARG A 23 30.13 15.92 -27.90
N VAL A 24 29.24 16.60 -28.61
CA VAL A 24 28.50 16.02 -29.75
C VAL A 24 28.81 16.87 -30.97
N LYS A 25 29.50 16.28 -31.96
CA LYS A 25 30.15 17.00 -33.07
C LYS A 25 31.23 17.95 -32.54
N GLU A 26 31.02 19.25 -32.63
CA GLU A 26 31.95 20.30 -32.18
C GLU A 26 31.39 21.15 -31.01
N GLU A 27 30.17 20.87 -30.57
CA GLU A 27 29.52 21.58 -29.47
C GLU A 27 29.58 20.75 -28.18
N ILE A 28 29.77 21.44 -27.06
CA ILE A 28 29.71 20.85 -25.71
C ILE A 28 28.24 20.90 -25.27
N LEU A 29 27.70 19.76 -24.86
CA LEU A 29 26.35 19.73 -24.30
C LEU A 29 26.35 20.40 -22.91
N PRO A 30 25.37 21.27 -22.62
CA PRO A 30 25.21 21.86 -21.31
C PRO A 30 24.98 20.76 -20.25
N GLN A 31 25.72 20.83 -19.15
CA GLN A 31 25.56 19.91 -18.02
C GLN A 31 24.51 20.46 -17.04
N VAL A 32 23.53 19.64 -16.66
CA VAL A 32 22.43 20.00 -15.75
C VAL A 32 22.45 19.17 -14.46
N GLU A 33 22.06 19.81 -13.37
CA GLU A 33 21.91 19.17 -12.05
C GLU A 33 20.51 18.63 -11.82
N GLU A 34 19.51 19.21 -12.48
CA GLU A 34 18.11 18.82 -12.37
C GLU A 34 17.50 18.67 -13.76
N PHE A 35 16.72 17.62 -13.96
CA PHE A 35 16.08 17.36 -15.24
C PHE A 35 14.72 16.70 -15.03
N LYS A 36 13.69 17.22 -15.69
CA LYS A 36 12.35 16.63 -15.64
C LYS A 36 12.14 15.72 -16.84
N TYR A 37 11.91 14.43 -16.58
CA TYR A 37 11.62 13.44 -17.60
C TYR A 37 10.36 12.65 -17.27
N LEU A 38 9.41 12.61 -18.21
CA LEU A 38 8.11 11.95 -18.06
C LEU A 38 7.37 12.32 -16.76
N GLY A 39 7.50 13.58 -16.34
CA GLY A 39 6.86 14.09 -15.12
C GLY A 39 7.70 13.96 -13.85
N VAL A 40 8.76 13.15 -13.85
CA VAL A 40 9.63 12.90 -12.70
C VAL A 40 10.83 13.85 -12.74
N LEU A 41 11.12 14.53 -11.61
CA LEU A 41 12.35 15.27 -11.43
C LEU A 41 13.50 14.31 -11.08
N PHE A 42 14.56 14.35 -11.87
CA PHE A 42 15.82 13.69 -11.61
C PHE A 42 16.84 14.71 -11.14
N THR A 43 17.66 14.33 -10.16
CA THR A 43 18.76 15.15 -9.65
C THR A 43 20.08 14.45 -9.94
N SER A 44 21.15 15.21 -10.19
CA SER A 44 22.49 14.68 -10.45
C SER A 44 23.07 13.95 -9.23
N GLU A 45 22.58 14.28 -8.03
CA GLU A 45 22.92 13.59 -6.78
C GLU A 45 22.22 12.23 -6.63
N GLY A 46 21.20 11.94 -7.44
CA GLY A 46 20.38 10.73 -7.34
C GLY A 46 19.42 10.73 -6.15
N ARG A 47 19.19 11.88 -5.51
CA ARG A 47 18.20 12.01 -4.43
C ARG A 47 16.80 12.21 -5.01
N MET A 48 15.84 11.55 -4.40
CA MET A 48 14.42 11.65 -4.77
C MET A 48 13.61 12.58 -3.84
N GLU A 49 14.18 12.98 -2.70
CA GLU A 49 13.54 13.79 -1.66
C GLU A 49 12.77 15.00 -2.24
N GLN A 50 13.38 15.75 -3.16
CA GLN A 50 12.73 16.90 -3.80
C GLN A 50 11.55 16.51 -4.69
N GLU A 51 11.62 15.40 -5.42
CA GLU A 51 10.51 14.91 -6.25
C GLU A 51 9.36 14.40 -5.37
N ASP A 52 9.69 13.67 -4.29
CA ASP A 52 8.72 13.22 -3.28
C ASP A 52 8.00 14.43 -2.66
N ASP A 53 8.74 15.42 -2.16
CA ASP A 53 8.18 16.65 -1.58
C ASP A 53 7.32 17.40 -2.60
N ARG A 54 7.75 17.48 -3.86
CA ARG A 54 6.97 18.13 -4.92
C ARG A 54 5.64 17.42 -5.15
N ARG A 55 5.64 16.08 -5.24
CA ARG A 55 4.40 15.29 -5.41
C ARG A 55 3.48 15.40 -4.21
N ILE A 56 4.03 15.32 -3.00
CA ILE A 56 3.29 15.50 -1.76
C ILE A 56 2.66 16.89 -1.70
N GLY A 57 3.39 17.94 -2.11
CA GLY A 57 2.90 19.31 -2.14
C GLY A 57 1.72 19.52 -3.10
N VAL A 58 1.80 18.96 -4.31
CA VAL A 58 0.69 18.98 -5.28
C VAL A 58 -0.53 18.25 -4.72
N ALA A 59 -0.35 17.03 -4.21
CA ALA A 59 -1.43 16.25 -3.62
C ALA A 59 -2.06 16.98 -2.42
N SER A 60 -1.24 17.59 -1.56
CA SER A 60 -1.71 18.34 -0.38
C SER A 60 -2.55 19.56 -0.77
N THR A 61 -2.23 20.22 -1.88
CA THR A 61 -3.01 21.35 -2.40
C THR A 61 -4.38 20.90 -2.86
N VAL A 62 -4.46 19.83 -3.66
CA VAL A 62 -5.73 19.22 -4.11
C VAL A 62 -6.55 18.72 -2.92
N MET A 63 -5.91 18.03 -1.97
CA MET A 63 -6.62 17.57 -0.79
C MET A 63 -7.17 18.76 0.00
N ARG A 64 -6.42 19.85 0.19
CA ARG A 64 -6.91 21.03 0.92
C ARG A 64 -8.15 21.63 0.26
N THR A 65 -8.22 21.71 -1.07
CA THR A 65 -9.41 22.17 -1.78
C THR A 65 -10.60 21.24 -1.56
N LEU A 66 -10.41 19.93 -1.72
CA LEU A 66 -11.46 18.93 -1.51
C LEU A 66 -12.00 18.92 -0.07
N HIS A 67 -11.11 19.12 0.92
CA HIS A 67 -11.51 19.25 2.32
C HIS A 67 -12.36 20.51 2.58
N ARG A 68 -12.05 21.64 1.93
CA ARG A 68 -12.86 22.87 2.03
C ARG A 68 -14.25 22.67 1.43
N ASP A 69 -14.31 21.95 0.33
CA ASP A 69 -15.55 21.58 -0.35
C ASP A 69 -16.30 20.45 0.38
N ARG A 70 -15.77 19.97 1.52
CA ARG A 70 -16.32 18.89 2.35
C ARG A 70 -16.52 17.59 1.58
N VAL A 71 -15.72 17.34 0.55
CA VAL A 71 -15.73 16.08 -0.19
C VAL A 71 -15.15 14.98 0.70
N ARG A 72 -15.90 13.90 0.91
CA ARG A 72 -15.47 12.75 1.72
C ARG A 72 -14.43 11.92 0.95
N SER A 73 -13.47 11.35 1.68
CA SER A 73 -12.44 10.49 1.08
C SER A 73 -13.01 9.23 0.41
N SER A 74 -14.18 8.76 0.85
CA SER A 74 -14.95 7.69 0.22
C SER A 74 -15.43 8.07 -1.18
N ALA A 75 -16.04 9.25 -1.33
CA ALA A 75 -16.50 9.78 -2.60
C ALA A 75 -15.33 9.95 -3.59
N ILE A 76 -14.19 10.47 -3.13
CA ILE A 76 -12.97 10.58 -3.96
C ILE A 76 -12.53 9.20 -4.47
N ARG A 77 -12.53 8.20 -3.59
CA ARG A 77 -12.13 6.84 -3.94
C ARG A 77 -13.11 6.19 -4.91
N GLU A 78 -14.41 6.38 -4.70
CA GLU A 78 -15.46 5.88 -5.58
C GLU A 78 -15.32 6.46 -6.99
N GLU A 79 -15.19 7.79 -7.10
CA GLU A 79 -14.99 8.50 -8.37
C GLU A 79 -13.73 8.01 -9.12
N LEU A 80 -12.63 7.79 -8.39
CA LEU A 80 -11.37 7.33 -8.98
C LEU A 80 -11.31 5.81 -9.19
N GLY A 81 -12.31 5.05 -8.76
CA GLY A 81 -12.27 3.58 -8.77
C GLY A 81 -11.15 2.99 -7.89
N VAL A 82 -10.73 3.71 -6.85
CA VAL A 82 -9.62 3.33 -5.96
C VAL A 82 -10.16 2.60 -4.73
N GLU A 83 -9.69 1.37 -4.52
CA GLU A 83 -10.04 0.60 -3.33
C GLU A 83 -9.57 1.29 -2.03
N SER A 84 -10.41 1.26 -0.99
CA SER A 84 -10.02 1.69 0.36
C SER A 84 -8.91 0.81 0.93
N LEU A 85 -7.88 1.43 1.51
CA LEU A 85 -6.82 0.72 2.23
C LEU A 85 -7.39 -0.18 3.34
N LEU A 86 -8.46 0.24 4.02
CA LEU A 86 -9.10 -0.57 5.05
C LEU A 86 -9.67 -1.87 4.45
N LEU A 87 -10.35 -1.79 3.30
CA LEU A 87 -10.87 -2.97 2.61
C LEU A 87 -9.73 -3.92 2.23
N ARG A 88 -8.61 -3.39 1.71
CA ARG A 88 -7.41 -4.18 1.41
C ARG A 88 -6.84 -4.87 2.65
N VAL A 89 -6.73 -4.16 3.77
CA VAL A 89 -6.24 -4.70 5.04
C VAL A 89 -7.16 -5.81 5.55
N GLU A 90 -8.47 -5.56 5.64
CA GLU A 90 -9.45 -6.55 6.10
C GLU A 90 -9.41 -7.83 5.24
N ARG A 91 -9.39 -7.66 3.91
CA ARG A 91 -9.27 -8.76 2.94
C ARG A 91 -7.98 -9.55 3.16
N SER A 92 -6.86 -8.87 3.42
CA SER A 92 -5.57 -9.53 3.69
C SER A 92 -5.56 -10.29 5.02
N GLN A 93 -6.17 -9.73 6.08
CA GLN A 93 -6.25 -10.39 7.39
C GLN A 93 -7.09 -11.68 7.31
N MET A 94 -8.25 -11.61 6.64
CA MET A 94 -9.09 -12.78 6.41
C MET A 94 -8.45 -13.77 5.42
N GLY A 95 -7.73 -13.28 4.41
CA GLY A 95 -6.92 -14.12 3.52
C GLY A 95 -5.88 -14.94 4.29
N TRP A 96 -5.21 -14.30 5.26
CA TRP A 96 -4.26 -14.97 6.14
C TRP A 96 -4.94 -15.99 7.07
N LEU A 97 -6.11 -15.68 7.62
CA LEU A 97 -6.90 -16.66 8.39
C LEU A 97 -7.15 -17.93 7.58
N GLY A 98 -7.67 -17.81 6.34
CA GLY A 98 -7.89 -18.98 5.49
C GLY A 98 -6.61 -19.75 5.21
N HIS A 99 -5.47 -19.07 5.08
CA HIS A 99 -4.17 -19.73 4.97
C HIS A 99 -3.79 -20.52 6.24
N LEU A 100 -4.00 -19.95 7.42
CA LEU A 100 -3.73 -20.61 8.70
C LEU A 100 -4.63 -21.84 8.93
N VAL A 101 -5.92 -21.73 8.59
CA VAL A 101 -6.89 -22.83 8.73
C VAL A 101 -6.49 -24.01 7.83
N ARG A 102 -6.13 -23.75 6.57
CA ARG A 102 -5.68 -24.77 5.61
C ARG A 102 -4.22 -25.19 5.79
N MET A 103 -3.53 -24.67 6.80
CA MET A 103 -2.12 -24.96 7.03
C MET A 103 -1.95 -26.38 7.60
N PRO A 104 -1.08 -27.23 7.00
CA PRO A 104 -0.85 -28.57 7.51
C PRO A 104 -0.26 -28.54 8.93
N PRO A 105 -0.50 -29.58 9.74
CA PRO A 105 0.02 -29.67 11.09
C PRO A 105 1.56 -29.67 11.11
N GLY A 106 2.14 -29.27 12.24
CA GLY A 106 3.60 -29.17 12.44
C GLY A 106 4.22 -27.86 11.98
N ARG A 107 3.43 -26.94 11.39
CA ARG A 107 3.87 -25.58 11.07
C ARG A 107 3.55 -24.61 12.20
N LEU A 108 4.59 -23.98 12.75
CA LEU A 108 4.50 -23.09 13.92
C LEU A 108 3.38 -22.02 13.83
N PRO A 109 3.15 -21.31 12.72
CA PRO A 109 2.09 -20.30 12.67
C PRO A 109 0.69 -20.90 12.91
N GLY A 110 0.40 -22.06 12.31
CA GLY A 110 -0.87 -22.77 12.50
C GLY A 110 -1.01 -23.35 13.91
N GLU A 111 0.07 -23.91 14.46
CA GLU A 111 0.08 -24.41 15.84
C GLU A 111 -0.15 -23.29 16.86
N VAL A 112 0.54 -22.16 16.72
CA VAL A 112 0.38 -20.98 17.59
C VAL A 112 -1.02 -20.38 17.47
N PHE A 113 -1.59 -20.36 16.26
CA PHE A 113 -2.96 -19.88 16.04
C PHE A 113 -4.01 -20.74 16.78
N ARG A 114 -3.83 -22.07 16.77
CA ARG A 114 -4.73 -23.02 17.46
C ARG A 114 -4.44 -23.15 18.96
N ALA A 115 -3.27 -22.74 19.42
CA ALA A 115 -2.88 -22.85 20.81
C ALA A 115 -3.79 -22.04 21.75
N CYS A 116 -4.25 -22.69 22.82
CA CYS A 116 -4.98 -22.07 23.92
C CYS A 116 -4.13 -22.17 25.20
N PRO A 117 -3.16 -21.25 25.42
CA PRO A 117 -2.30 -21.33 26.59
C PRO A 117 -3.11 -21.19 27.88
N SER A 118 -2.92 -22.15 28.79
CA SER A 118 -3.50 -22.17 30.13
C SER A 118 -2.75 -21.24 31.07
N GLY A 119 -3.46 -20.43 31.86
CA GLY A 119 -2.85 -19.57 32.86
C GLY A 119 -3.73 -18.37 33.23
N ARG A 120 -3.39 -17.70 34.33
CA ARG A 120 -4.04 -16.44 34.72
C ARG A 120 -3.48 -15.30 33.87
N ARG A 121 -4.38 -14.45 33.36
CA ARG A 121 -3.98 -13.21 32.67
C ARG A 121 -3.59 -12.15 33.71
N PRO A 122 -2.67 -11.22 33.37
CA PRO A 122 -2.40 -10.08 34.23
C PRO A 122 -3.68 -9.30 34.56
N PRO A 123 -3.76 -8.68 35.75
CA PRO A 123 -4.88 -7.83 36.12
C PRO A 123 -5.02 -6.64 35.15
N GLY A 124 -6.27 -6.27 34.83
CA GLY A 124 -6.62 -5.22 33.86
C GLY A 124 -7.41 -5.74 32.65
N ARG A 125 -7.73 -4.85 31.69
CA ARG A 125 -8.43 -5.22 30.45
C ARG A 125 -7.51 -6.04 29.55
N PRO A 126 -7.82 -7.32 29.25
CA PRO A 126 -7.00 -8.10 28.34
C PRO A 126 -7.01 -7.49 26.93
N ARG A 127 -5.85 -7.50 26.26
CA ARG A 127 -5.78 -7.17 24.83
C ARG A 127 -6.62 -8.18 24.04
N THR A 128 -7.38 -7.69 23.06
CA THR A 128 -8.10 -8.55 22.10
C THR A 128 -7.07 -9.41 21.35
N ARG A 129 -7.28 -10.73 21.33
CA ARG A 129 -6.41 -11.61 20.55
C ARG A 129 -6.68 -11.38 19.06
N TRP A 130 -5.66 -11.63 18.24
CA TRP A 130 -5.83 -11.52 16.79
C TRP A 130 -6.95 -12.44 16.28
N ARG A 131 -7.04 -13.69 16.78
CA ARG A 131 -8.12 -14.63 16.46
C ARG A 131 -9.49 -14.01 16.78
N ASP A 132 -9.70 -13.52 18.00
CA ASP A 132 -10.95 -12.88 18.41
C ASP A 132 -11.32 -11.69 17.50
N TYR A 133 -10.32 -10.89 17.11
CA TYR A 133 -10.51 -9.76 16.20
C TYR A 133 -10.95 -10.22 14.80
N VAL A 134 -10.25 -11.20 14.20
CA VAL A 134 -10.57 -11.65 12.83
C VAL A 134 -11.87 -12.47 12.81
N SER A 135 -12.18 -13.24 13.85
CA SER A 135 -13.49 -13.90 13.98
C SER A 135 -14.63 -12.89 14.02
N ARG A 136 -14.49 -11.82 14.82
CA ARG A 136 -15.47 -10.72 14.83
C ARG A 136 -15.54 -10.01 13.48
N LEU A 137 -14.40 -9.79 12.83
CA LEU A 137 -14.36 -9.18 11.51
C LEU A 137 -15.11 -10.02 10.47
N ALA A 138 -14.89 -11.34 10.45
CA ALA A 138 -15.60 -12.25 9.55
C ALA A 138 -17.11 -12.27 9.83
N TRP A 139 -17.51 -12.26 11.11
CA TRP A 139 -18.92 -12.10 11.49
C TRP A 139 -19.52 -10.79 10.97
N GLU A 140 -18.90 -9.65 11.28
CA GLU A 140 -19.41 -8.32 10.90
C GLU A 140 -19.46 -8.11 9.38
N ARG A 141 -18.52 -8.70 8.64
CA ARG A 141 -18.29 -8.38 7.23
C ARG A 141 -18.84 -9.43 6.27
N LEU A 142 -18.85 -10.69 6.68
CA LEU A 142 -19.28 -11.84 5.87
C LEU A 142 -20.51 -12.54 6.47
N GLY A 143 -20.93 -12.20 7.69
CA GLY A 143 -22.04 -12.86 8.37
C GLY A 143 -21.73 -14.29 8.84
N ILE A 144 -20.45 -14.67 8.91
CA ILE A 144 -20.04 -16.05 9.20
C ILE A 144 -19.90 -16.25 10.72
N PRO A 145 -20.71 -17.12 11.35
CA PRO A 145 -20.60 -17.47 12.76
C PRO A 145 -19.18 -17.92 13.16
N PRO A 146 -18.66 -17.55 14.35
CA PRO A 146 -17.33 -17.98 14.79
C PRO A 146 -17.11 -19.50 14.84
N ASP A 147 -18.18 -20.27 15.06
CA ASP A 147 -18.21 -21.73 15.07
C ASP A 147 -18.16 -22.35 13.67
N GLU A 148 -18.70 -21.69 12.65
CA GLU A 148 -18.64 -22.12 11.24
C GLU A 148 -17.38 -21.60 10.52
N LEU A 149 -16.69 -20.62 11.10
CA LEU A 149 -15.62 -19.87 10.43
C LEU A 149 -14.48 -20.74 9.91
N GLU A 150 -14.01 -21.71 10.70
CA GLU A 150 -12.90 -22.59 10.28
C GLU A 150 -13.33 -23.54 9.16
N GLU A 151 -14.58 -23.97 9.12
CA GLU A 151 -15.12 -24.80 8.04
C GLU A 151 -15.18 -24.00 6.73
N VAL A 152 -15.83 -22.83 6.76
CA VAL A 152 -15.97 -21.95 5.57
C VAL A 152 -14.62 -21.46 5.09
N ALA A 153 -13.70 -21.11 6.00
CA ALA A 153 -12.34 -20.71 5.64
C ALA A 153 -11.49 -21.91 5.19
N GLY A 154 -11.87 -23.15 5.50
CA GLY A 154 -11.25 -24.37 4.98
C GLY A 154 -11.50 -24.55 3.49
N GLU A 155 -12.70 -24.18 3.03
CA GLU A 155 -13.09 -24.25 1.62
C GLU A 155 -12.45 -23.13 0.79
N ARG A 156 -11.38 -23.47 0.05
CA ARG A 156 -10.52 -22.49 -0.65
C ARG A 156 -11.29 -21.60 -1.63
N GLU A 157 -12.14 -22.21 -2.46
CA GLU A 157 -12.87 -21.50 -3.51
C GLU A 157 -13.99 -20.63 -2.94
N VAL A 158 -14.69 -21.13 -1.92
CA VAL A 158 -15.72 -20.38 -1.18
C VAL A 158 -15.07 -19.17 -0.51
N TRP A 159 -13.98 -19.38 0.24
CA TRP A 159 -13.26 -18.31 0.92
C TRP A 159 -12.71 -17.26 -0.05
N ALA A 160 -12.09 -17.69 -1.15
CA ALA A 160 -11.56 -16.78 -2.16
C ALA A 160 -12.67 -15.92 -2.80
N SER A 161 -13.84 -16.52 -3.06
CA SER A 161 -14.99 -15.83 -3.63
C SER A 161 -15.56 -14.79 -2.67
N LEU A 162 -15.74 -15.15 -1.39
CA LEU A 162 -16.19 -14.23 -0.34
C LEU A 162 -15.26 -13.03 -0.18
N LEU A 163 -13.94 -13.28 -0.15
CA LEU A 163 -12.95 -12.21 -0.06
C LEU A 163 -12.89 -11.35 -1.32
N ARG A 164 -13.11 -11.92 -2.51
CA ARG A 164 -13.16 -11.17 -3.76
C ARG A 164 -14.32 -10.18 -3.76
N LEU A 165 -15.49 -10.63 -3.30
CA LEU A 165 -16.75 -9.89 -3.33
C LEU A 165 -16.99 -9.00 -2.10
N LEU A 166 -16.04 -8.96 -1.16
CA LEU A 166 -16.15 -8.15 0.06
C LEU A 166 -16.34 -6.65 -0.29
N PRO A 167 -17.46 -6.02 0.09
CA PRO A 167 -17.72 -4.61 -0.21
C PRO A 167 -16.92 -3.68 0.73
N PRO A 168 -16.66 -2.42 0.34
CA PRO A 168 -16.08 -1.44 1.26
C PRO A 168 -17.00 -1.21 2.47
N ARG A 169 -16.44 -0.76 3.59
CA ARG A 169 -17.28 -0.35 4.74
C ARG A 169 -18.10 0.90 4.35
N PRO A 170 -19.37 0.99 4.79
CA PRO A 170 -20.12 2.23 4.69
C PRO A 170 -19.42 3.29 5.52
N ASP A 171 -19.51 4.54 5.09
CA ASP A 171 -19.02 5.65 5.90
C ASP A 171 -19.83 5.74 7.21
N PRO A 172 -19.18 6.02 8.35
CA PRO A 172 -19.90 6.47 9.52
C PRO A 172 -20.63 7.77 9.15
N GLY A 173 -21.96 7.76 9.27
CA GLY A 173 -22.86 8.86 8.90
C GLY A 173 -22.44 10.21 9.43
#